data_AF-A0A951W8Z5-F1
#
_entry.id   AF-A0A951W8Z5-F1
#
_cell.length_a   1.000
_cell.length_b   1.000
_cell.length_c   1.000
_cell.angle_alpha   90.00
_cell.angle_beta   90.00
_cell.angle_gamma   90.00
#
_symmetry.space_group_name_H-M   'P 1'
#
loop_
_entity.id
_entity.type
_entity.pdbx_description
1 polymer ?
#
loop_
_entity_poly.entity_id
_entity_poly.type
_entity_poly.pdbx_seq_one_letter_code
_entity_poly.pdbx_strand_id
1 'polypeptide(L)'
;MLEKSTYYILDAQGNQLSMYEHQVDATNQATLFYLTERNIYGSSRLGVTKDTVNLFVPTVLPSYGTVGNRNYELNNHLGNVLTVINDIKYPLADNGTITGYQTGISHVFDYSPFGAPLDGRTIEQTLYQEVTTS
;
A
#
# COMPACT_ATOMS: atom_id res chain seq x y z
N MET A 1 -14.39 16.85 -19.00
CA MET A 1 -13.96 17.61 -17.79
C MET A 1 -12.88 16.78 -17.11
N LEU A 2 -11.89 17.39 -16.44
CA LEU A 2 -10.93 16.61 -15.66
C LEU A 2 -11.60 16.18 -14.36
N GLU A 3 -11.78 14.88 -14.17
CA GLU A 3 -12.47 14.31 -12.99
C GLU A 3 -11.53 14.09 -11.81
N LYS A 4 -10.22 13.96 -12.08
CA LYS A 4 -9.21 13.62 -11.07
C LYS A 4 -7.86 14.24 -11.40
N SER A 5 -7.15 14.71 -10.37
CA SER A 5 -5.77 15.18 -10.46
C SER A 5 -4.95 14.65 -9.28
N THR A 6 -3.69 14.28 -9.53
CA THR A 6 -2.79 13.75 -8.51
C THR A 6 -1.69 14.77 -8.22
N TYR A 7 -1.45 15.02 -6.94
CA TYR A 7 -0.40 15.92 -6.45
C TYR A 7 0.57 15.16 -5.55
N TYR A 8 1.85 15.49 -5.65
CA TYR A 8 2.90 14.89 -4.86
C TYR A 8 3.55 15.94 -3.97
N ILE A 9 3.74 15.61 -2.70
CA ILE A 9 4.63 16.38 -1.83
C ILE A 9 5.97 15.69 -1.81
N LEU A 10 7.01 16.45 -2.12
CA LEU A 10 8.39 15.98 -2.17
C LEU A 10 9.17 16.57 -1.00
N ASP A 11 10.22 15.86 -0.55
CA ASP A 11 11.22 16.44 0.33
C ASP A 11 12.16 17.39 -0.43
N ALA A 12 13.13 17.98 0.28
CA ALA A 12 14.08 18.93 -0.31
C ALA A 12 15.01 18.30 -1.37
N GLN A 13 15.13 16.98 -1.37
CA GLN A 13 15.93 16.19 -2.30
C GLN A 13 15.08 15.67 -3.48
N GLY A 14 13.77 15.91 -3.47
CA GLY A 14 12.84 15.48 -4.51
C GLY A 14 12.24 14.09 -4.30
N ASN A 15 12.46 13.44 -3.14
CA ASN A 15 11.80 12.16 -2.86
C ASN A 15 10.35 12.39 -2.45
N GLN A 16 9.43 11.58 -2.98
CA GLN A 16 8.02 11.66 -2.63
C GLN A 16 7.79 11.32 -1.15
N LEU A 17 7.09 12.18 -0.43
CA LEU A 17 6.64 11.96 0.95
C LEU A 17 5.20 11.47 1.00
N SER A 18 4.33 12.10 0.20
CA SER A 18 2.91 11.78 0.17
C SER A 18 2.29 12.08 -1.18
N MET A 19 1.18 11.41 -1.45
CA MET A 19 0.35 11.60 -2.62
C MET A 19 -1.03 12.10 -2.19
N TYR A 20 -1.51 13.11 -2.89
CA TYR A 20 -2.83 13.67 -2.72
C TYR A 20 -3.62 13.55 -4.00
N GLU A 21 -4.92 13.48 -3.86
CA GLU A 21 -5.84 13.37 -4.95
C GLU A 21 -6.93 14.43 -4.84
N HIS A 22 -7.09 15.19 -5.90
CA HIS A 22 -8.17 16.11 -6.12
C HIS A 22 -9.20 15.42 -7.01
N GLN A 23 -10.42 15.30 -6.51
CA GLN A 23 -11.53 14.71 -7.24
C GLN A 23 -12.61 15.77 -7.43
N VAL A 24 -13.14 15.86 -8.65
CA VAL A 24 -14.28 16.73 -8.96
C VAL A 24 -15.49 15.85 -9.23
N ASP A 25 -16.47 15.90 -8.34
CA ASP A 25 -17.76 15.24 -8.53
C ASP A 25 -18.72 16.23 -9.18
N ALA A 26 -18.88 16.11 -10.51
CA ALA A 26 -19.78 16.95 -11.28
C ALA A 26 -21.25 16.74 -10.91
N THR A 27 -21.62 15.55 -10.41
CA THR A 27 -23.01 15.19 -10.10
C THR A 27 -23.47 15.91 -8.83
N ASN A 28 -22.64 15.86 -7.79
CA ASN A 28 -22.92 16.51 -6.52
C ASN A 28 -22.39 17.95 -6.42
N GLN A 29 -21.83 18.48 -7.51
CA GLN A 29 -21.12 19.77 -7.57
C GLN A 29 -20.12 19.95 -6.42
N ALA A 30 -19.38 18.87 -6.13
CA ALA A 30 -18.43 18.83 -5.04
C ALA A 30 -17.00 18.73 -5.55
N THR A 31 -16.07 19.25 -4.76
CA THR A 31 -14.65 19.12 -5.00
C THR A 31 -14.00 18.63 -3.72
N LEU A 32 -13.31 17.50 -3.82
CA LEU A 32 -12.77 16.76 -2.67
C LEU A 32 -11.27 16.64 -2.81
N PHE A 33 -10.57 16.76 -1.69
CA PHE A 33 -9.14 16.51 -1.59
C PHE A 33 -8.91 15.37 -0.62
N TYR A 34 -8.11 14.41 -1.04
CA TYR A 34 -7.73 13.25 -0.26
C TYR A 34 -6.23 13.18 -0.13
N LEU A 35 -5.72 12.92 1.08
CA LEU A 35 -4.42 12.29 1.23
C LEU A 35 -4.62 10.80 0.96
N THR A 36 -3.96 10.23 -0.06
CA THR A 36 -4.18 8.86 -0.51
C THR A 36 -3.05 7.93 -0.15
N GLU A 37 -1.80 8.41 -0.19
CA GLU A 37 -0.63 7.60 0.16
C GLU A 37 0.40 8.42 0.95
N ARG A 38 1.07 7.77 1.91
CA ARG A 38 2.23 8.29 2.64
C ARG A 38 3.36 7.28 2.57
N ASN A 39 4.54 7.72 2.16
CA ASN A 39 5.73 6.87 2.20
C ASN A 39 6.25 6.74 3.63
N ILE A 40 6.71 5.54 3.98
CA ILE A 40 7.34 5.21 5.26
C ILE A 40 8.84 5.22 5.01
N TYR A 41 9.58 6.08 5.73
CA TYR A 41 11.03 6.22 5.58
C TYR A 41 11.79 5.81 6.84
N GLY A 42 12.94 5.19 6.64
CA GLY A 42 14.04 5.09 7.60
C GLY A 42 15.28 5.77 7.02
N SER A 43 16.39 5.04 6.85
CA SER A 43 17.51 5.49 6.01
C SER A 43 17.21 5.43 4.51
N SER A 44 16.25 4.60 4.11
CA SER A 44 15.67 4.49 2.78
C SER A 44 14.15 4.33 2.89
N ARG A 45 13.44 4.30 1.76
CA ARG A 45 12.02 3.93 1.75
C ARG A 45 11.86 2.51 2.28
N LEU A 46 10.92 2.33 3.21
CA LEU A 46 10.57 1.05 3.83
C LEU A 46 9.22 0.53 3.36
N GLY A 47 8.37 1.38 2.78
CA GLY A 47 7.02 1.03 2.39
C GLY A 47 6.10 2.23 2.23
N VAL A 48 4.80 1.96 2.22
CA VAL A 48 3.75 2.98 2.06
C VAL A 48 2.56 2.68 2.98
N THR A 49 1.85 3.73 3.38
CA THR A 49 0.54 3.65 4.04
C THR A 49 -0.53 4.25 3.14
N LYS A 50 -1.61 3.50 2.90
CA LYS A 50 -2.73 3.89 2.02
C LYS A 50 -4.00 4.29 2.78
N ASP A 51 -3.84 4.73 4.03
CA ASP A 51 -4.93 5.29 4.82
C ASP A 51 -5.41 6.58 4.19
N THR A 52 -6.51 6.48 3.45
CA THR A 52 -7.09 7.62 2.75
C THR A 52 -7.79 8.55 3.74
N VAL A 53 -7.44 9.84 3.69
CA VAL A 53 -8.01 10.87 4.56
C VAL A 53 -8.63 11.98 3.71
N ASN A 54 -9.93 12.22 3.87
CA ASN A 54 -10.59 13.39 3.32
C ASN A 54 -10.11 14.65 4.07
N LEU A 55 -9.58 15.65 3.35
CA LEU A 55 -9.00 16.84 3.96
C LEU A 55 -10.03 17.90 4.38
N PHE A 56 -11.27 17.83 3.87
CA PHE A 56 -12.35 18.73 4.28
C PHE A 56 -13.08 18.24 5.52
N VAL A 57 -13.27 16.91 5.62
CA VAL A 57 -13.94 16.26 6.75
C VAL A 57 -13.06 15.10 7.23
N PRO A 58 -11.96 15.39 7.95
CA PRO A 58 -11.03 14.36 8.39
C PRO A 58 -11.70 13.44 9.42
N THR A 59 -11.58 12.14 9.20
CA THR A 59 -11.98 11.13 10.19
C THR A 59 -10.74 10.69 10.96
N VAL A 60 -10.83 10.69 12.29
CA VAL A 60 -9.72 10.24 13.14
C VAL A 60 -9.66 8.71 13.08
N LEU A 61 -8.53 8.20 12.59
CA LEU A 61 -8.23 6.77 12.66
C LEU A 61 -7.56 6.43 14.00
N PRO A 62 -7.64 5.15 14.45
CA PRO A 62 -6.80 4.66 15.53
C PRO A 62 -5.32 4.92 15.26
N SER A 63 -4.48 4.89 16.31
CA SER A 63 -3.03 5.11 16.17
C SER A 63 -2.35 4.14 15.20
N TYR A 64 -2.95 2.97 14.98
CA TYR A 64 -2.47 1.96 14.05
C TYR A 64 -3.06 2.08 12.63
N GLY A 65 -3.91 3.06 12.34
CA GLY A 65 -4.54 3.26 11.04
C GLY A 65 -5.56 2.18 10.69
N THR A 66 -5.71 1.90 9.39
CA THR A 66 -6.54 0.80 8.89
C THR A 66 -5.65 -0.42 8.61
N VAL A 67 -6.00 -1.57 9.19
CA VAL A 67 -5.25 -2.83 8.96
C VAL A 67 -5.41 -3.25 7.50
N GLY A 68 -4.31 -3.63 6.87
CA GLY A 68 -4.21 -3.98 5.45
C GLY A 68 -3.70 -2.86 4.56
N ASN A 69 -3.72 -1.61 5.03
CA ASN A 69 -3.31 -0.44 4.23
C ASN A 69 -1.82 -0.11 4.33
N ARG A 70 -1.06 -0.79 5.20
CA ARG A 70 0.39 -0.58 5.29
C ARG A 70 1.10 -1.69 4.56
N ASN A 71 1.88 -1.30 3.56
CA ASN A 71 2.75 -2.20 2.82
C ASN A 71 4.20 -1.91 3.18
N TYR A 72 5.01 -2.96 3.30
CA TYR A 72 6.44 -2.86 3.55
C TYR A 72 7.22 -3.56 2.44
N GLU A 73 8.30 -2.94 2.02
CA GLU A 73 9.19 -3.40 0.95
C GLU A 73 10.37 -4.17 1.56
N LEU A 74 10.55 -5.42 1.16
CA LEU A 74 11.70 -6.24 1.50
C LEU A 74 12.69 -6.22 0.34
N ASN A 75 13.75 -5.45 0.53
CA ASN A 75 14.76 -5.20 -0.51
C ASN A 75 15.97 -6.13 -0.34
N ASN A 76 16.62 -6.45 -1.46
CA ASN A 76 17.95 -7.04 -1.42
C ASN A 76 19.05 -5.98 -1.20
N HIS A 77 20.30 -6.43 -1.08
CA HIS A 77 21.46 -5.56 -0.87
C HIS A 77 21.77 -4.59 -2.03
N LEU A 78 21.13 -4.78 -3.20
CA LEU A 78 21.24 -3.90 -4.36
C LEU A 78 20.11 -2.87 -4.44
N GLY A 79 19.14 -2.93 -3.51
CA GLY A 79 17.98 -2.05 -3.48
C GLY A 79 16.78 -2.51 -4.31
N ASN A 80 16.81 -3.73 -4.86
CA ASN A 80 15.65 -4.27 -5.58
C ASN A 80 14.60 -4.78 -4.59
N VAL A 81 13.34 -4.40 -4.81
CA VAL A 81 12.19 -4.89 -4.03
C VAL A 81 11.88 -6.33 -4.45
N LEU A 82 12.10 -7.29 -3.55
CA LEU A 82 11.83 -8.72 -3.81
C LEU A 82 10.46 -9.14 -3.29
N THR A 83 9.99 -8.54 -2.20
CA THR A 83 8.68 -8.87 -1.65
C THR A 83 8.05 -7.64 -1.05
N VAL A 84 6.74 -7.50 -1.25
CA VAL A 84 5.92 -6.52 -0.55
C VAL A 84 4.97 -7.26 0.35
N ILE A 85 5.03 -6.99 1.65
CA ILE A 85 4.12 -7.54 2.65
C ILE A 85 3.14 -6.47 3.13
N ASN A 86 2.02 -6.87 3.72
CA ASN A 86 1.09 -5.96 4.38
C ASN A 86 0.99 -6.23 5.90
N ASP A 87 0.36 -5.32 6.64
CA ASP A 87 0.24 -5.42 8.09
C ASP A 87 -0.88 -6.36 8.58
N ILE A 88 -1.45 -7.19 7.71
CA ILE A 88 -2.39 -8.25 8.09
C ILE A 88 -1.60 -9.44 8.66
N LYS A 89 -2.06 -9.97 9.79
CA LYS A 89 -1.56 -11.21 10.40
C LYS A 89 -2.62 -12.30 10.27
N TYR A 90 -2.28 -13.38 9.58
CA TYR A 90 -3.12 -14.57 9.49
C TYR A 90 -2.66 -15.60 10.53
N PRO A 91 -3.55 -16.07 11.42
CA PRO A 91 -3.20 -17.10 12.37
C PRO A 91 -2.98 -18.44 11.65
N LEU A 92 -1.93 -19.14 12.04
CA LEU A 92 -1.72 -20.54 11.69
C LEU A 92 -2.24 -21.38 12.86
N ALA A 93 -3.16 -22.29 12.57
CA ALA A 93 -3.78 -23.14 13.57
C ALA A 93 -3.50 -24.61 13.29
N ASP A 94 -3.20 -25.36 14.35
CA ASP A 94 -3.14 -26.81 14.36
C ASP A 94 -4.16 -27.32 15.38
N ASN A 95 -5.11 -28.15 14.93
CA ASN A 95 -6.23 -28.66 15.73
C ASN A 95 -6.94 -27.58 16.58
N GLY A 96 -7.15 -26.38 16.00
CA GLY A 96 -7.83 -25.27 16.66
C GLY A 96 -6.97 -24.44 17.63
N THR A 97 -5.71 -24.81 17.83
CA THR A 97 -4.75 -24.03 18.62
C THR A 97 -3.88 -23.20 17.70
N ILE A 98 -3.76 -21.89 17.98
CA ILE A 98 -2.86 -21.00 17.22
C ILE A 98 -1.42 -21.37 17.55
N THR A 99 -0.66 -21.79 16.53
CA THR A 99 0.75 -22.18 16.65
C THR A 99 1.69 -21.12 16.10
N GLY A 100 1.18 -20.16 15.32
CA GLY A 100 1.97 -19.08 14.76
C GLY A 100 1.14 -18.07 13.97
N TYR A 101 1.83 -17.15 13.30
CA TYR A 101 1.24 -16.16 12.43
C TYR A 101 2.06 -16.00 11.17
N GLN A 102 1.38 -15.77 10.05
CA GLN A 102 1.99 -15.35 8.79
C GLN A 102 1.50 -13.95 8.41
N THR A 103 2.31 -13.20 7.68
CA THR A 103 1.94 -11.89 7.14
C THR A 103 1.30 -12.03 5.77
N GLY A 104 0.46 -11.06 5.37
CA GLY A 104 -0.02 -10.99 4.00
C GLY A 104 1.09 -10.63 3.03
N ILE A 105 1.20 -11.40 1.95
CA ILE A 105 2.12 -11.12 0.84
C ILE A 105 1.31 -10.46 -0.27
N SER A 106 1.69 -9.24 -0.65
CA SER A 106 1.05 -8.49 -1.72
C SER A 106 1.75 -8.69 -3.06
N HIS A 107 3.09 -8.71 -3.05
CA HIS A 107 3.87 -8.96 -4.24
C HIS A 107 5.12 -9.76 -3.93
N VAL A 108 5.54 -10.61 -4.87
CA VAL A 108 6.85 -11.25 -4.90
C VAL A 108 7.43 -11.03 -6.28
N PHE A 109 8.70 -10.64 -6.34
CA PHE A 109 9.46 -10.45 -7.56
C PHE A 109 10.78 -11.20 -7.43
N ASP A 110 11.25 -11.78 -8.53
CA ASP A 110 12.62 -12.24 -8.64
C ASP A 110 13.31 -11.65 -9.87
N TYR A 111 14.60 -11.39 -9.75
CA TYR A 111 15.38 -10.67 -10.74
C TYR A 111 16.62 -11.46 -11.16
N SER A 112 16.93 -11.42 -12.43
CA SER A 112 18.22 -11.88 -12.96
C SER A 112 19.39 -11.02 -12.43
N PRO A 113 20.65 -11.47 -12.57
CA PRO A 113 21.82 -10.69 -12.15
C PRO A 113 21.94 -9.28 -12.76
N PHE A 114 21.24 -9.01 -13.87
CA PHE A 114 21.22 -7.70 -14.54
C PHE A 114 19.89 -6.95 -14.35
N GLY A 115 19.07 -7.35 -13.37
CA GLY A 115 17.86 -6.63 -12.95
C GLY A 115 16.62 -6.88 -13.80
N ALA A 116 16.68 -7.74 -14.82
CA ALA A 116 15.46 -8.14 -15.54
C ALA A 116 14.59 -9.05 -14.66
N PRO A 117 13.27 -8.81 -14.57
CA PRO A 117 12.36 -9.68 -13.82
C PRO A 117 12.30 -11.07 -14.45
N LEU A 118 12.25 -12.11 -13.62
CA LEU A 118 12.16 -13.50 -14.06
C LEU A 118 10.70 -13.91 -14.20
N ASP A 119 10.33 -14.29 -15.42
CA ASP A 119 8.99 -14.77 -15.74
C ASP A 119 8.64 -16.04 -14.94
N GLY A 120 7.36 -16.17 -14.57
CA GLY A 120 6.85 -17.27 -13.74
C GLY A 120 7.33 -17.30 -12.30
N ARG A 121 8.11 -16.30 -11.85
CA ARG A 121 8.63 -16.18 -10.48
C ARG A 121 8.13 -14.91 -9.78
N THR A 122 7.02 -14.38 -10.28
CA THR A 122 6.31 -13.23 -9.73
C THR A 122 4.97 -13.70 -9.17
N ILE A 123 4.65 -13.26 -7.95
CA ILE A 123 3.32 -13.44 -7.35
C ILE A 123 2.73 -12.07 -7.18
N GLU A 124 1.52 -11.85 -7.69
CA GLU A 124 0.74 -10.66 -7.40
C GLU A 124 -0.52 -11.08 -6.66
N GLN A 125 -0.82 -10.42 -5.55
CA GLN A 125 -2.06 -10.62 -4.84
C GLN A 125 -3.21 -10.12 -5.74
N THR A 126 -3.88 -11.03 -6.44
CA THR A 126 -5.21 -10.76 -6.98
C THR A 126 -6.14 -10.63 -5.78
N LEU A 127 -6.69 -9.44 -5.54
CA LEU A 127 -7.62 -9.20 -4.45
C LEU A 127 -8.69 -10.30 -4.42
N TYR A 128 -8.67 -11.18 -3.41
CA TYR A 128 -9.84 -11.98 -3.07
C TYR A 128 -10.89 -11.00 -2.54
N GLN A 129 -11.75 -10.50 -3.42
CA GLN A 129 -13.06 -10.02 -2.99
C GLN A 129 -13.83 -11.27 -2.59
N GLU A 130 -14.22 -11.38 -1.31
CA GLU A 130 -15.29 -12.31 -0.98
C GLU A 130 -16.51 -11.90 -1.82
N VAL A 131 -16.92 -12.77 -2.73
CA VAL A 131 -18.22 -12.67 -3.38
C VAL A 131 -19.23 -12.95 -2.28
N THR A 132 -19.73 -11.91 -1.64
CA THR A 132 -20.93 -12.02 -0.81
C THR A 132 -22.09 -12.29 -1.75
N THR A 133 -22.41 -13.56 -1.98
CA THR A 133 -23.67 -13.93 -2.60
C THR A 133 -24.81 -13.54 -1.66
N SER A 134 -25.61 -12.56 -2.08
CA SER A 134 -26.91 -12.22 -1.50
C SER A 134 -27.94 -13.30 -1.75
#